data_AF-A0AAD9D6U2-F1
#
_entry.id   AF-A0AAD9D6U2-F1
#
_cell.length_a   1.000
_cell.length_b   1.000
_cell.length_c   1.000
_cell.angle_alpha   90.00
_cell.angle_beta   90.00
_cell.angle_gamma   90.00
#
_symmetry.space_group_name_H-M   'P 1'
#
loop_
_entity.id
_entity.type
_entity.pdbx_description
1 polymer ?
#
loop_
_entity_poly.entity_id
_entity_poly.type
_entity_poly.pdbx_seq_one_letter_code
_entity_poly.pdbx_strand_id
1 'polypeptide(L)'
;MYARRRRRSLQSSTLVLMIIVLSVVALEVPMLLHIYILNSNDLNLQLQSAQKNDVAVQKDTSHGIAASEYGSHKEEAKTNQEAAEPSMPSIQAQDDWQQQNDSIEKQCATLPECKKDWQYWTDPCTFYERGRVGPIPVVLMALGRSGSSITWSTLSALTGERNIAYERTGQTENVTEQFFKCLENCPLAFHNWTIQLLCHIQQRRSDVTVNSGIAGFQWKPYMNSFDSEYAIEGLKALGSVDPKAKVIYLTRNPLDRKISNMRHELGKQIQKDLPAHCKVNDVECKKRHSAAAGVGVTLPTGEALSHWLNVATRNDAKVGAILREAGVDYVKVSYEQLYNADNADEWMKIFRFLRVGPMEDLTVDDVRATFNLASTHSKGRNETVTNFIGVENTLKGTEFEHFLYD
;
A
#
# COMPACT_ATOMS: atom_id res chain seq x y z
N MET A 1 73.27 22.60 -37.11
CA MET A 1 72.35 22.93 -35.99
C MET A 1 70.91 22.44 -36.26
N TYR A 2 70.71 21.23 -36.84
CA TYR A 2 69.36 20.75 -37.25
C TYR A 2 69.06 19.26 -36.92
N ALA A 3 69.86 18.61 -36.08
CA ALA A 3 69.72 17.16 -35.79
C ALA A 3 69.27 16.82 -34.36
N ARG A 4 68.91 17.80 -33.52
CA ARG A 4 68.52 17.58 -32.11
C ARG A 4 67.02 17.68 -31.81
N ARG A 5 66.17 17.82 -32.83
CA ARG A 5 64.70 17.89 -32.65
C ARG A 5 63.98 16.53 -32.66
N ARG A 6 64.64 15.40 -32.92
CA ARG A 6 63.97 14.08 -33.00
C ARG A 6 63.75 13.34 -31.68
N ARG A 7 64.44 13.69 -30.58
CA ARG A 7 64.28 12.96 -29.29
C ARG A 7 63.08 13.39 -28.45
N ARG A 8 62.43 14.52 -28.74
CA ARG A 8 61.16 14.90 -28.09
C ARG A 8 59.94 14.14 -28.65
N SER A 9 60.11 13.34 -29.70
CA SER A 9 59.04 12.51 -30.26
C SER A 9 58.71 11.31 -29.38
N LEU A 10 59.66 10.74 -28.64
CA LEU A 10 59.43 9.49 -27.90
C LEU A 10 58.61 9.68 -26.61
N GLN A 11 58.66 10.85 -25.97
CA GLN A 11 57.80 11.13 -24.82
C GLN A 11 56.33 11.30 -25.21
N SER A 12 56.06 11.65 -26.47
CA SER A 12 54.69 11.71 -26.99
C SER A 12 54.08 10.32 -27.14
N SER A 13 54.89 9.29 -27.41
CA SER A 13 54.41 7.92 -27.62
C SER A 13 53.89 7.27 -26.33
N THR A 14 54.51 7.55 -25.19
CA THR A 14 54.08 7.01 -23.89
C THR A 14 52.76 7.62 -23.44
N LEU A 15 52.55 8.91 -23.72
CA LEU A 15 51.29 9.59 -23.43
C LEU A 15 50.13 9.04 -24.28
N VAL A 16 50.39 8.77 -25.56
CA VAL A 16 49.39 8.15 -26.46
C VAL A 16 49.01 6.75 -25.97
N LEU A 17 49.97 5.95 -25.49
CA LEU A 17 49.69 4.62 -24.97
C LEU A 17 48.80 4.67 -23.70
N MET A 18 49.05 5.63 -22.79
CA MET A 18 48.20 5.81 -21.60
C MET A 18 46.78 6.27 -21.95
N ILE A 19 46.62 7.13 -22.97
CA ILE A 19 45.30 7.55 -23.45
C ILE A 19 44.54 6.35 -24.03
N ILE A 20 45.21 5.46 -24.77
CA ILE A 20 44.58 4.25 -25.33
C ILE A 20 44.13 3.31 -24.21
N VAL A 21 44.96 3.06 -23.20
CA VAL A 21 44.59 2.18 -22.07
C VAL A 21 43.41 2.76 -21.27
N LEU A 22 43.40 4.07 -20.99
CA LEU A 22 42.27 4.72 -20.32
C LEU A 22 41.00 4.72 -21.17
N SER A 23 41.12 4.79 -22.50
CA SER A 23 39.99 4.72 -23.42
C SER A 23 39.37 3.31 -23.46
N VAL A 24 40.18 2.25 -23.38
CA VAL A 24 39.70 0.87 -23.34
C VAL A 24 38.98 0.57 -22.01
N VAL A 25 39.54 1.00 -20.87
CA VAL A 25 38.89 0.84 -19.56
C VAL A 25 37.58 1.64 -19.46
N ALA A 26 37.49 2.81 -20.11
CA ALA A 26 36.27 3.60 -20.16
C ALA A 26 35.16 2.99 -21.05
N LEU A 27 35.49 2.06 -21.94
CA LEU A 27 34.53 1.43 -22.86
C LEU A 27 34.02 0.06 -22.36
N GLU A 28 34.82 -0.68 -21.58
CA GLU A 28 34.42 -2.01 -21.11
C GLU A 28 33.54 -1.98 -19.84
N VAL A 29 33.75 -1.02 -18.94
CA VAL A 29 32.97 -0.91 -17.68
C VAL A 29 31.49 -0.55 -17.92
N PRO A 30 31.13 0.38 -18.82
CA PRO A 30 29.73 0.67 -19.13
C PRO A 30 29.02 -0.47 -19.88
N MET A 31 29.76 -1.25 -20.68
CA MET A 31 29.19 -2.34 -21.46
C MET A 31 28.83 -3.55 -20.59
N LEU A 32 29.66 -3.87 -19.59
CA LEU A 32 29.36 -4.90 -18.59
C LEU A 32 28.19 -4.51 -17.66
N LEU A 33 28.00 -3.21 -17.38
CA LEU A 33 26.86 -2.70 -16.61
C LEU A 33 25.55 -2.72 -17.42
N HIS A 34 25.61 -2.49 -18.74
CA HIS A 34 24.47 -2.65 -19.64
C HIS A 34 24.04 -4.11 -19.78
N ILE A 35 24.97 -5.07 -19.84
CA ILE A 35 24.67 -6.51 -19.90
C ILE A 35 24.07 -7.02 -18.56
N TYR A 36 24.52 -6.48 -17.43
CA TYR A 36 23.95 -6.80 -16.12
C TYR A 36 22.50 -6.28 -15.93
N ILE A 37 22.14 -5.14 -16.54
CA ILE A 37 20.78 -4.56 -16.52
C ILE A 37 19.83 -5.27 -17.50
N LEU A 38 20.35 -5.77 -18.63
CA LEU A 38 19.56 -6.55 -19.57
C LEU A 38 19.23 -7.96 -19.03
N ASN A 39 20.11 -8.59 -18.24
CA ASN A 39 19.84 -9.90 -17.63
C ASN A 39 18.96 -9.87 -16.36
N SER A 40 18.79 -8.70 -15.71
CA SER A 40 18.02 -8.60 -14.45
C SER A 40 16.55 -8.22 -14.66
N ASN A 41 16.20 -7.52 -15.75
CA ASN A 41 14.81 -7.24 -16.11
C ASN A 41 14.13 -8.40 -16.85
N ASP A 42 14.89 -9.24 -17.55
CA ASP A 42 14.35 -10.41 -18.27
C ASP A 42 14.01 -11.58 -17.30
N LEU A 43 14.81 -11.77 -16.23
CA LEU A 43 14.58 -12.80 -15.21
C LEU A 43 13.29 -12.57 -14.37
N ASN A 44 12.89 -11.31 -14.12
CA ASN A 44 11.70 -11.00 -13.33
C ASN A 44 10.40 -11.04 -14.15
N LEU A 45 10.50 -10.86 -15.46
CA LEU A 45 9.38 -11.07 -16.38
C LEU A 45 9.12 -12.57 -16.62
N GLN A 46 10.15 -13.43 -16.63
CA GLN A 46 9.93 -14.88 -16.68
C GLN A 46 9.40 -15.47 -15.37
N LEU A 47 9.84 -14.96 -14.20
CA LEU A 47 9.30 -15.38 -12.89
C LEU A 47 7.81 -15.04 -12.69
N GLN A 48 7.32 -13.92 -13.25
CA GLN A 48 5.89 -13.58 -13.28
C GLN A 48 5.07 -14.45 -14.26
N SER A 49 5.73 -15.07 -15.24
CA SER A 49 5.08 -15.95 -16.22
C SER A 49 4.91 -17.40 -15.75
N ALA A 50 5.80 -17.92 -14.89
CA ALA A 50 5.77 -19.32 -14.42
C ALA A 50 4.80 -19.56 -13.25
N GLN A 51 4.55 -18.57 -12.39
CA GLN A 51 3.77 -18.80 -11.15
C GLN A 51 2.25 -18.63 -11.30
N LYS A 52 1.77 -18.02 -12.38
CA LYS A 52 0.32 -17.84 -12.59
C LYS A 52 -0.34 -18.93 -13.43
N ASN A 53 0.44 -19.67 -14.23
CA ASN A 53 -0.11 -20.73 -15.06
C ASN A 53 -0.51 -21.98 -14.25
N ASP A 54 -0.02 -22.15 -13.02
CA ASP A 54 -0.47 -23.20 -12.08
C ASP A 54 -1.86 -22.93 -11.46
N VAL A 55 -2.38 -21.69 -11.56
CA VAL A 55 -3.78 -21.37 -11.22
C VAL A 55 -4.76 -21.97 -12.23
N ALA A 56 -4.28 -22.45 -13.39
CA ALA A 56 -5.11 -22.94 -14.49
C ALA A 56 -5.26 -24.46 -14.60
N VAL A 57 -4.63 -25.31 -13.75
CA VAL A 57 -4.70 -26.78 -13.95
C VAL A 57 -5.51 -27.53 -12.88
N GLN A 58 -5.93 -26.90 -11.77
CA GLN A 58 -6.58 -27.60 -10.65
C GLN A 58 -8.08 -27.32 -10.42
N LYS A 59 -8.75 -26.56 -11.29
CA LYS A 59 -10.20 -26.30 -11.17
C LYS A 59 -10.97 -26.79 -12.40
N ASP A 60 -10.88 -28.08 -12.67
CA ASP A 60 -11.87 -28.79 -13.49
C ASP A 60 -11.92 -30.27 -13.08
N THR A 61 -12.86 -30.62 -12.20
CA THR A 61 -13.70 -31.83 -12.31
C THR A 61 -14.76 -31.86 -11.19
N SER A 62 -15.96 -31.44 -11.58
CA SER A 62 -17.30 -31.97 -11.26
C SER A 62 -17.54 -32.79 -9.98
N HIS A 63 -18.64 -32.48 -9.28
CA HIS A 63 -19.77 -33.34 -8.85
C HIS A 63 -20.61 -32.50 -7.86
N GLY A 64 -21.93 -32.49 -7.79
CA GLY A 64 -23.03 -33.20 -8.45
C GLY A 64 -24.30 -32.68 -7.77
N ILE A 65 -25.33 -32.40 -8.55
CA ILE A 65 -26.62 -31.87 -8.11
C ILE A 65 -27.42 -32.98 -7.44
N ALA A 66 -28.01 -32.72 -6.27
CA ALA A 66 -29.18 -33.46 -5.79
C ALA A 66 -30.10 -32.52 -4.98
N ALA A 67 -31.30 -32.33 -5.51
CA ALA A 67 -32.44 -31.74 -4.81
C ALA A 67 -33.14 -32.82 -3.97
N SER A 68 -33.68 -32.45 -2.81
CA SER A 68 -34.74 -33.21 -2.16
C SER A 68 -35.72 -32.29 -1.45
N GLU A 69 -36.96 -32.77 -1.44
CA GLU A 69 -38.22 -32.11 -1.16
C GLU A 69 -38.55 -31.87 0.33
N TYR A 70 -39.45 -30.90 0.52
CA TYR A 70 -40.56 -30.80 1.48
C TYR A 70 -40.50 -31.49 2.86
N GLY A 71 -40.72 -30.67 3.89
CA GLY A 71 -41.26 -31.11 5.18
C GLY A 71 -41.71 -29.92 6.04
N SER A 72 -43.01 -29.61 6.00
CA SER A 72 -43.64 -28.64 6.88
C SER A 72 -43.92 -29.27 8.25
N HIS A 73 -43.39 -28.70 9.33
CA HIS A 73 -43.93 -28.91 10.67
C HIS A 73 -43.94 -27.57 11.43
N LYS A 74 -45.15 -27.13 11.77
CA LYS A 74 -45.42 -26.13 12.80
C LYS A 74 -45.31 -26.84 14.15
N GLU A 75 -44.47 -26.31 15.02
CA GLU A 75 -44.54 -26.61 16.45
C GLU A 75 -44.34 -25.31 17.23
N GLU A 76 -45.40 -24.89 17.93
CA GLU A 76 -45.40 -23.77 18.86
C GLU A 76 -44.77 -24.23 20.18
N ALA A 77 -43.63 -23.64 20.55
CA ALA A 77 -43.07 -23.77 21.89
C ALA A 77 -43.00 -22.40 22.55
N LYS A 78 -43.74 -22.26 23.65
CA LYS A 78 -43.63 -21.16 24.61
C LYS A 78 -42.35 -21.35 25.42
N THR A 79 -41.47 -20.36 25.43
CA THR A 79 -40.34 -20.27 26.37
C THR A 79 -40.44 -18.97 27.15
N ASN A 80 -40.90 -19.09 28.39
CA ASN A 80 -40.51 -18.19 29.46
C ASN A 80 -39.13 -18.66 29.93
N GLN A 81 -38.09 -17.87 29.69
CA GLN A 81 -36.79 -18.06 30.31
C GLN A 81 -36.35 -16.75 30.93
N GLU A 82 -36.37 -16.73 32.26
CA GLU A 82 -35.74 -15.71 33.09
C GLU A 82 -34.25 -15.66 32.74
N ALA A 83 -33.74 -14.45 32.52
CA ALA A 83 -32.34 -14.19 32.29
C ALA A 83 -31.55 -14.50 33.57
N ALA A 84 -30.94 -15.69 33.61
CA ALA A 84 -29.92 -16.00 34.60
C ALA A 84 -28.68 -15.14 34.32
N GLU A 85 -28.17 -14.45 35.33
CA GLU A 85 -26.91 -13.74 35.27
C GLU A 85 -25.78 -14.70 34.87
N PRO A 86 -24.86 -14.30 33.97
CA PRO A 86 -23.76 -15.17 33.56
C PRO A 86 -22.87 -15.48 34.75
N SER A 87 -22.85 -16.74 35.16
CA SER A 87 -21.94 -17.25 36.19
C SER A 87 -20.49 -17.04 35.74
N MET A 88 -19.69 -16.36 36.58
CA MET A 88 -18.26 -16.19 36.37
C MET A 88 -17.58 -17.55 36.11
N PRO A 89 -16.66 -17.65 35.13
CA PRO A 89 -15.95 -18.89 34.84
C PRO A 89 -15.19 -19.38 36.08
N SER A 90 -15.11 -20.70 36.24
CA SER A 90 -14.38 -21.32 37.35
C SER A 90 -12.89 -20.94 37.29
N ILE A 91 -12.24 -20.88 38.46
CA ILE A 91 -10.79 -20.60 38.57
C ILE A 91 -9.97 -21.54 37.68
N GLN A 92 -10.37 -22.81 37.59
CA GLN A 92 -9.74 -23.79 36.70
C GLN A 92 -9.83 -23.41 35.21
N ALA A 93 -10.96 -22.85 34.76
CA ALA A 93 -11.13 -22.42 33.37
C ALA A 93 -10.29 -21.16 33.05
N GLN A 94 -10.01 -20.32 34.04
CA GLN A 94 -9.09 -19.19 33.90
C GLN A 94 -7.64 -19.64 33.82
N ASP A 95 -7.25 -20.62 34.65
CA ASP A 95 -5.89 -21.18 34.66
C ASP A 95 -5.60 -21.96 33.37
N ASP A 96 -6.54 -22.76 32.87
CA ASP A 96 -6.42 -23.49 31.61
C ASP A 96 -6.31 -22.53 30.40
N TRP A 97 -7.08 -21.43 30.41
CA TRP A 97 -7.00 -20.37 29.39
C TRP A 97 -5.64 -19.66 29.40
N GLN A 98 -5.13 -19.34 30.59
CA GLN A 98 -3.83 -18.69 30.75
C GLN A 98 -2.69 -19.61 30.28
N GLN A 99 -2.74 -20.89 30.64
CA GLN A 99 -1.71 -21.87 30.26
C GLN A 99 -1.71 -22.16 28.74
N GLN A 100 -2.89 -22.15 28.11
CA GLN A 100 -3.03 -22.23 26.66
C GLN A 100 -2.45 -20.99 25.97
N ASN A 101 -2.75 -19.78 26.47
CA ASN A 101 -2.19 -18.54 25.92
C ASN A 101 -0.66 -18.49 26.04
N ASP A 102 -0.08 -18.87 27.19
CA ASP A 102 1.37 -18.89 27.40
C ASP A 102 2.10 -19.86 26.45
N SER A 103 1.46 -21.00 26.11
CA SER A 103 1.99 -21.95 25.14
C SER A 103 1.92 -21.42 23.70
N ILE A 104 0.84 -20.70 23.37
CA ILE A 104 0.66 -20.14 22.04
C ILE A 104 1.55 -18.90 21.82
N GLU A 105 1.72 -18.05 22.83
CA GLU A 105 2.66 -16.92 22.79
C GLU A 105 4.07 -17.39 22.44
N LYS A 106 4.52 -18.52 23.00
CA LYS A 106 5.82 -19.13 22.68
C LYS A 106 5.93 -19.60 21.22
N GLN A 107 4.83 -20.02 20.58
CA GLN A 107 4.81 -20.41 19.17
C GLN A 107 4.86 -19.19 18.24
N CYS A 108 4.04 -18.17 18.48
CA CYS A 108 4.05 -16.92 17.69
C CYS A 108 5.36 -16.12 17.87
N ALA A 109 6.05 -16.31 19.00
CA ALA A 109 7.31 -15.67 19.37
C ALA A 109 8.55 -16.11 18.56
N THR A 110 8.44 -17.07 17.64
CA THR A 110 9.56 -17.54 16.82
C THR A 110 9.80 -16.69 15.57
N LEU A 111 8.82 -15.87 15.17
CA LEU A 111 8.95 -14.90 14.09
C LEU A 111 9.26 -13.51 14.70
N PRO A 112 10.47 -12.93 14.48
CA PRO A 112 10.89 -11.68 15.13
C PRO A 112 9.94 -10.50 14.94
N GLU A 113 9.22 -10.47 13.81
CA GLU A 113 8.25 -9.42 13.46
C GLU A 113 6.89 -9.62 14.16
N CYS A 114 6.55 -10.86 14.54
CA CYS A 114 5.33 -11.21 15.26
C CYS A 114 5.44 -10.99 16.78
N LYS A 115 6.61 -10.63 17.32
CA LYS A 115 6.85 -10.73 18.76
C LYS A 115 6.51 -9.48 19.58
N LYS A 116 6.48 -8.30 18.96
CA LYS A 116 6.51 -7.03 19.72
C LYS A 116 5.15 -6.46 20.12
N ASP A 117 4.06 -6.89 19.51
CA ASP A 117 2.80 -6.14 19.61
C ASP A 117 1.55 -6.98 19.91
N TRP A 118 1.65 -8.31 19.87
CA TRP A 118 0.51 -9.21 20.08
C TRP A 118 0.06 -9.32 21.54
N GLN A 119 0.98 -9.11 22.48
CA GLN A 119 0.69 -9.09 23.91
C GLN A 119 -0.34 -8.01 24.30
N TYR A 120 -0.64 -7.06 23.39
CA TYR A 120 -1.62 -6.00 23.61
C TYR A 120 -2.98 -6.28 22.97
N TRP A 121 -3.17 -7.42 22.30
CA TRP A 121 -4.36 -7.71 21.47
C TRP A 121 -5.34 -8.69 22.13
N THR A 122 -5.03 -9.20 23.33
CA THR A 122 -5.85 -10.19 24.03
C THR A 122 -6.98 -9.58 24.88
N ASP A 123 -6.93 -8.27 25.17
CA ASP A 123 -7.99 -7.60 25.94
C ASP A 123 -9.23 -7.34 25.06
N PRO A 124 -10.46 -7.61 25.55
CA PRO A 124 -11.68 -7.19 24.88
C PRO A 124 -11.65 -5.69 24.70
N CYS A 125 -11.60 -5.23 23.45
CA CYS A 125 -11.52 -3.81 23.19
C CYS A 125 -12.76 -3.24 22.53
N THR A 126 -13.28 -2.18 23.14
CA THR A 126 -14.29 -1.32 22.56
C THR A 126 -13.65 -0.02 22.09
N PHE A 127 -14.08 0.45 20.91
CA PHE A 127 -13.78 1.81 20.48
C PHE A 127 -14.37 2.82 21.48
N TYR A 128 -13.92 4.07 21.41
CA TYR A 128 -14.63 5.16 22.10
C TYR A 128 -16.13 5.07 21.78
N GLU A 129 -16.96 4.92 22.82
CA GLU A 129 -18.40 4.69 22.67
C GLU A 129 -19.04 5.78 21.82
N ARG A 130 -20.06 5.39 21.04
CA ARG A 130 -20.85 6.30 20.21
C ARG A 130 -21.46 7.40 21.10
N GLY A 131 -20.99 8.63 20.95
CA GLY A 131 -21.40 9.79 21.77
C GLY A 131 -20.37 10.25 22.82
N ARG A 132 -19.26 9.53 23.00
CA ARG A 132 -18.08 10.05 23.72
C ARG A 132 -17.16 10.79 22.74
N VAL A 133 -16.52 11.84 23.23
CA VAL A 133 -15.53 12.65 22.49
C VAL A 133 -14.30 11.79 22.21
N GLY A 134 -14.04 11.47 20.95
CA GLY A 134 -12.86 10.73 20.54
C GLY A 134 -12.75 10.57 19.02
N PRO A 135 -11.57 10.15 18.51
CA PRO A 135 -11.31 10.01 17.09
C PRO A 135 -12.11 8.87 16.46
N ILE A 136 -12.55 9.03 15.22
CA ILE A 136 -13.21 7.98 14.44
C ILE A 136 -12.19 6.91 14.00
N PRO A 137 -12.48 5.61 14.14
CA PRO A 137 -11.60 4.55 13.64
C PRO A 137 -11.62 4.49 12.10
N VAL A 138 -10.47 4.74 11.48
CA VAL A 138 -10.31 4.83 10.02
C VAL A 138 -9.21 3.91 9.51
N VAL A 139 -9.49 3.16 8.44
CA VAL A 139 -8.46 2.48 7.65
C VAL A 139 -8.30 3.20 6.31
N LEU A 140 -7.09 3.69 6.03
CA LEU A 140 -6.75 4.24 4.73
C LEU A 140 -6.14 3.13 3.85
N MET A 141 -6.95 2.59 2.95
CA MET A 141 -6.51 1.59 1.99
C MET A 141 -5.95 2.24 0.75
N ALA A 142 -4.69 1.96 0.43
CA ALA A 142 -4.01 2.55 -0.71
C ALA A 142 -2.80 1.70 -1.10
N LEU A 143 -2.50 1.56 -2.39
CA LEU A 143 -1.27 0.88 -2.81
C LEU A 143 -0.06 1.82 -2.68
N GLY A 144 1.15 1.25 -2.69
CA GLY A 144 2.39 2.04 -2.69
C GLY A 144 2.40 3.12 -3.76
N ARG A 145 2.93 4.31 -3.40
CA ARG A 145 3.01 5.50 -4.26
C ARG A 145 1.66 6.06 -4.72
N SER A 146 0.57 5.78 -4.02
CA SER A 146 -0.77 6.34 -4.34
C SER A 146 -1.07 7.67 -3.61
N GLY A 147 -0.12 8.24 -2.87
CA GLY A 147 -0.34 9.48 -2.10
C GLY A 147 -0.82 9.27 -0.66
N SER A 148 -0.94 8.03 -0.18
CA SER A 148 -1.52 7.72 1.14
C SER A 148 -0.93 8.51 2.32
N SER A 149 0.39 8.71 2.36
CA SER A 149 1.05 9.46 3.43
C SER A 149 0.62 10.93 3.48
N ILE A 150 0.55 11.60 2.33
CA ILE A 150 0.10 12.98 2.26
C ILE A 150 -1.41 13.07 2.45
N THR A 151 -2.18 12.07 2.00
CA THR A 151 -3.61 11.97 2.25
C THR A 151 -3.90 11.89 3.74
N TRP A 152 -3.28 10.96 4.47
CA TRP A 152 -3.48 10.85 5.92
C TRP A 152 -3.07 12.13 6.66
N SER A 153 -1.90 12.69 6.33
CA SER A 153 -1.40 13.91 6.96
C SER A 153 -2.36 15.10 6.79
N THR A 154 -3.00 15.20 5.63
CA THR A 154 -4.01 16.23 5.33
C THR A 154 -5.31 15.94 6.08
N LEU A 155 -5.79 14.70 6.06
CA LEU A 155 -7.00 14.29 6.78
C LEU A 155 -6.87 14.54 8.29
N SER A 156 -5.77 14.13 8.92
CA SER A 156 -5.59 14.32 10.36
C SER A 156 -5.49 15.80 10.74
N ALA A 157 -4.93 16.64 9.86
CA ALA A 157 -4.87 18.08 10.06
C ALA A 157 -6.22 18.79 9.96
N LEU A 158 -7.07 18.35 9.04
CA LEU A 158 -8.37 18.97 8.78
C LEU A 158 -9.48 18.42 9.68
N THR A 159 -9.24 17.33 10.40
CA THR A 159 -10.24 16.71 11.27
C THR A 159 -9.99 16.94 12.75
N GLY A 160 -8.80 17.43 13.15
CA GLY A 160 -8.49 17.73 14.55
C GLY A 160 -6.98 17.83 14.79
N GLU A 161 -6.53 17.34 15.95
CA GLU A 161 -5.10 17.21 16.22
C GLU A 161 -4.45 16.20 15.28
N ARG A 162 -3.31 16.60 14.67
CA ARG A 162 -2.56 15.76 13.73
C ARG A 162 -2.04 14.51 14.43
N ASN A 163 -2.23 13.38 13.78
CA ASN A 163 -1.62 12.10 14.13
C ASN A 163 -1.06 11.39 12.89
N ILE A 164 -0.31 10.32 13.14
CA ILE A 164 0.34 9.53 12.09
C ILE A 164 -0.45 8.24 11.83
N ALA A 165 -0.61 7.87 10.56
CA ALA A 165 -1.07 6.54 10.17
C ALA A 165 0.07 5.54 10.21
N TYR A 166 -0.18 4.36 10.77
CA TYR A 166 0.76 3.26 10.66
C TYR A 166 0.59 2.48 9.38
N GLU A 167 1.69 2.07 8.77
CA GLU A 167 1.68 1.04 7.74
C GLU A 167 1.91 -0.34 8.41
N ARG A 168 0.99 -0.74 9.29
CA ARG A 168 1.18 -1.91 10.17
C ARG A 168 1.24 -3.22 9.40
N THR A 169 0.41 -3.35 8.36
CA THR A 169 0.40 -4.52 7.47
C THR A 169 1.62 -4.53 6.53
N GLY A 170 2.58 -3.62 6.65
CA GLY A 170 3.77 -3.57 5.81
C GLY A 170 3.70 -2.54 4.68
N GLN A 171 4.90 -2.10 4.27
CA GLN A 171 5.05 -1.05 3.25
C GLN A 171 5.13 -1.60 1.82
N THR A 172 5.53 -2.87 1.69
CA THR A 172 5.80 -3.58 0.44
C THR A 172 5.02 -4.87 0.38
N GLU A 173 4.84 -5.40 -0.82
CA GLU A 173 4.12 -6.65 -1.07
C GLU A 173 4.65 -7.82 -0.25
N ASN A 174 5.97 -7.99 -0.17
CA ASN A 174 6.60 -9.05 0.62
C ASN A 174 6.36 -8.88 2.13
N VAL A 175 6.45 -7.67 2.67
CA VAL A 175 6.21 -7.43 4.11
C VAL A 175 4.74 -7.66 4.44
N THR A 176 3.82 -7.30 3.54
CA THR A 176 2.40 -7.59 3.72
C THR A 176 2.10 -9.08 3.66
N GLU A 177 2.71 -9.81 2.73
CA GLU A 177 2.61 -11.27 2.70
C GLU A 177 3.12 -11.92 3.99
N GLN A 178 4.27 -11.48 4.49
CA GLN A 178 4.83 -11.95 5.76
C GLN A 178 3.91 -11.64 6.95
N PHE A 179 3.27 -10.47 6.96
CA PHE A 179 2.28 -10.12 7.98
C PHE A 179 1.09 -11.09 7.98
N PHE A 180 0.49 -11.38 6.83
CA PHE A 180 -0.66 -12.31 6.77
C PHE A 180 -0.26 -13.76 7.01
N LYS A 181 0.93 -14.19 6.57
CA LYS A 181 1.50 -15.50 6.94
C LYS A 181 1.74 -15.60 8.45
N CYS A 182 2.13 -14.51 9.10
CA CYS A 182 2.26 -14.46 10.55
C CYS A 182 0.90 -14.66 11.25
N LEU A 183 -0.18 -14.05 10.72
CA LEU A 183 -1.54 -14.30 11.22
C LEU A 183 -1.91 -15.78 11.08
N GLU A 184 -1.73 -16.35 9.91
CA GLU A 184 -2.06 -17.76 9.64
C GLU A 184 -1.34 -18.76 10.53
N ASN A 185 -0.08 -18.49 10.86
CA ASN A 185 0.73 -19.37 11.69
C ASN A 185 0.62 -19.08 13.20
N CYS A 186 -0.17 -18.10 13.62
CA CYS A 186 -0.31 -17.75 15.04
C CYS A 186 -1.67 -18.22 15.56
N PRO A 187 -1.73 -19.17 16.51
CA PRO A 187 -3.02 -19.63 17.05
C PRO A 187 -3.78 -18.58 17.88
N LEU A 188 -3.13 -17.46 18.25
CA LEU A 188 -3.79 -16.28 18.83
C LEU A 188 -4.21 -15.25 17.77
N ALA A 189 -3.94 -15.48 16.49
CA ALA A 189 -4.39 -14.59 15.44
C ALA A 189 -5.91 -14.69 15.31
N PHE A 190 -6.57 -13.68 15.83
CA PHE A 190 -8.00 -13.55 15.68
C PHE A 190 -8.31 -12.94 14.31
N HIS A 191 -9.37 -13.44 13.70
CA HIS A 191 -9.97 -12.86 12.49
C HIS A 191 -10.39 -11.39 12.67
N ASN A 192 -10.50 -10.89 13.91
CA ASN A 192 -10.81 -9.49 14.23
C ASN A 192 -9.57 -8.62 14.50
N TRP A 193 -8.37 -9.01 14.03
CA TRP A 193 -7.11 -8.26 14.22
C TRP A 193 -7.23 -6.78 13.84
N THR A 194 -8.07 -6.46 12.85
CA THR A 194 -8.33 -5.08 12.41
C THR A 194 -8.96 -4.24 13.52
N ILE A 195 -9.89 -4.80 14.28
CA ILE A 195 -10.58 -4.15 15.40
C ILE A 195 -9.61 -3.94 16.56
N GLN A 196 -8.85 -4.98 16.91
CA GLN A 196 -7.82 -4.92 17.96
C GLN A 196 -6.77 -3.85 17.64
N LEU A 197 -6.31 -3.80 16.39
CA LEU A 197 -5.35 -2.79 15.95
C LEU A 197 -5.92 -1.37 16.02
N LEU A 198 -7.13 -1.13 15.51
CA LEU A 198 -7.77 0.19 15.55
C LEU A 198 -7.97 0.66 16.99
N CYS A 199 -8.45 -0.23 17.85
CA CYS A 199 -8.59 0.04 19.27
C CYS A 199 -7.24 0.45 19.88
N HIS A 200 -6.20 -0.35 19.66
CA HIS A 200 -4.89 -0.11 20.24
C HIS A 200 -4.38 1.27 19.81
N ILE A 201 -4.54 1.61 18.54
CA ILE A 201 -4.18 2.93 18.00
C ILE A 201 -4.96 4.05 18.70
N GLN A 202 -6.25 3.88 18.93
CA GLN A 202 -7.08 4.88 19.61
C GLN A 202 -6.72 5.07 21.08
N GLN A 203 -6.45 3.98 21.81
CA GLN A 203 -6.36 3.99 23.27
C GLN A 203 -4.93 4.13 23.81
N ARG A 204 -3.93 3.63 23.08
CA ARG A 204 -2.57 3.45 23.63
C ARG A 204 -1.53 4.39 23.04
N ARG A 205 -1.88 5.13 21.99
CA ARG A 205 -0.92 6.01 21.33
C ARG A 205 -0.89 7.40 21.93
N SER A 206 0.32 7.92 22.06
CA SER A 206 0.55 9.26 22.60
C SER A 206 0.25 10.39 21.62
N ASP A 207 0.34 10.16 20.30
CA ASP A 207 -0.03 11.14 19.27
C ASP A 207 -1.50 11.06 18.85
N VAL A 208 -2.28 10.15 19.44
CA VAL A 208 -3.74 10.12 19.29
C VAL A 208 -4.35 10.62 20.58
N THR A 209 -5.08 11.73 20.49
CA THR A 209 -5.72 12.37 21.64
C THR A 209 -7.24 12.38 21.46
N VAL A 210 -7.97 12.76 22.51
CA VAL A 210 -9.42 12.97 22.43
C VAL A 210 -9.82 14.07 21.43
N ASN A 211 -8.89 14.96 21.06
CA ASN A 211 -9.07 16.03 20.08
C ASN A 211 -8.67 15.62 18.65
N SER A 212 -8.14 14.41 18.45
CA SER A 212 -7.94 13.85 17.12
C SER A 212 -9.31 13.59 16.49
N GLY A 213 -9.53 14.00 15.23
CA GLY A 213 -10.79 13.70 14.54
C GLY A 213 -10.88 12.28 14.01
N ILE A 214 -9.74 11.70 13.63
CA ILE A 214 -9.61 10.33 13.13
C ILE A 214 -8.43 9.63 13.79
N ALA A 215 -8.44 8.30 13.85
CA ALA A 215 -7.31 7.49 14.26
C ALA A 215 -7.35 6.13 13.55
N GLY A 216 -6.18 5.60 13.21
CA GLY A 216 -6.09 4.28 12.61
C GLY A 216 -4.83 4.08 11.79
N PHE A 217 -4.94 3.31 10.71
CA PHE A 217 -3.77 2.81 9.99
C PHE A 217 -3.97 2.80 8.48
N GLN A 218 -2.86 2.71 7.77
CA GLN A 218 -2.79 2.50 6.33
C GLN A 218 -2.65 1.00 6.02
N TRP A 219 -3.40 0.53 5.03
CA TRP A 219 -3.34 -0.84 4.55
C TRP A 219 -3.14 -0.87 3.04
N LYS A 220 -2.09 -1.56 2.58
CA LYS A 220 -1.79 -1.76 1.16
C LYS A 220 -2.40 -3.09 0.68
N PRO A 221 -3.46 -3.08 -0.16
CA PRO A 221 -4.13 -4.30 -0.60
C PRO A 221 -3.38 -4.98 -1.76
N TYR A 222 -2.19 -5.52 -1.50
CA TYR A 222 -1.47 -6.32 -2.49
C TYR A 222 -2.18 -7.67 -2.66
N MET A 223 -2.53 -8.07 -3.88
CA MET A 223 -3.42 -9.24 -4.09
C MET A 223 -2.82 -10.56 -3.61
N ASN A 224 -1.50 -10.71 -3.58
CA ASN A 224 -0.83 -11.90 -3.02
C ASN A 224 -1.17 -12.15 -1.54
N SER A 225 -1.63 -11.13 -0.83
CA SER A 225 -1.88 -11.14 0.61
C SER A 225 -3.29 -10.68 0.96
N PHE A 226 -3.91 -9.86 0.12
CA PHE A 226 -5.27 -9.37 0.29
C PHE A 226 -6.33 -10.45 0.04
N ASP A 227 -5.97 -11.53 -0.68
CA ASP A 227 -6.81 -12.71 -0.84
C ASP A 227 -6.73 -13.69 0.34
N SER A 228 -5.89 -13.41 1.36
CA SER A 228 -5.82 -14.20 2.58
C SER A 228 -7.15 -14.22 3.31
N GLU A 229 -7.52 -15.36 3.90
CA GLU A 229 -8.70 -15.48 4.76
C GLU A 229 -8.68 -14.43 5.88
N TYR A 230 -7.52 -14.16 6.50
CA TYR A 230 -7.37 -13.13 7.53
C TYR A 230 -7.57 -11.70 7.03
N ALA A 231 -7.28 -11.43 5.75
CA ALA A 231 -7.60 -10.13 5.16
C ALA A 231 -9.12 -9.98 4.99
N ILE A 232 -9.78 -11.01 4.45
CA ILE A 232 -11.22 -11.03 4.20
C ILE A 232 -12.01 -10.97 5.52
N GLU A 233 -11.68 -11.83 6.48
CA GLU A 233 -12.34 -11.87 7.78
C GLU A 233 -12.04 -10.61 8.61
N GLY A 234 -10.84 -10.04 8.49
CA GLY A 234 -10.50 -8.74 9.08
C GLY A 234 -11.40 -7.61 8.55
N LEU A 235 -11.76 -7.63 7.27
CA LEU A 235 -12.72 -6.69 6.69
C LEU A 235 -14.15 -6.97 7.16
N LYS A 236 -14.58 -8.24 7.20
CA LYS A 236 -15.92 -8.59 7.72
C LYS A 236 -16.09 -8.17 9.17
N ALA A 237 -15.04 -8.30 9.99
CA ALA A 237 -15.02 -7.79 11.35
C ALA A 237 -15.25 -6.27 11.37
N LEU A 238 -14.57 -5.49 10.52
CA LEU A 238 -14.80 -4.04 10.38
C LEU A 238 -16.24 -3.69 9.98
N GLY A 239 -16.88 -4.51 9.14
CA GLY A 239 -18.29 -4.32 8.76
C GLY A 239 -19.28 -4.58 9.89
N SER A 240 -18.89 -5.37 10.89
CA SER A 240 -19.78 -5.90 11.93
C SER A 240 -19.72 -5.14 13.26
N VAL A 241 -18.77 -4.22 13.46
CA VAL A 241 -18.60 -3.47 14.71
C VAL A 241 -19.48 -2.23 14.82
N ASP A 242 -19.78 -1.84 16.07
CA ASP A 242 -20.43 -0.57 16.42
C ASP A 242 -19.62 0.16 17.52
N PRO A 243 -19.16 1.43 17.31
CA PRO A 243 -19.29 2.23 16.09
C PRO A 243 -18.58 1.61 14.88
N LYS A 244 -19.21 1.75 13.70
CA LYS A 244 -18.65 1.26 12.44
C LYS A 244 -17.31 1.94 12.15
N ALA A 245 -16.28 1.14 11.90
CA ALA A 245 -15.04 1.62 11.32
C ALA A 245 -15.28 2.08 9.88
N LYS A 246 -14.52 3.10 9.46
CA LYS A 246 -14.64 3.69 8.12
C LYS A 246 -13.42 3.34 7.29
N VAL A 247 -13.64 2.95 6.04
CA VAL A 247 -12.54 2.68 5.10
C VAL A 247 -12.51 3.73 4.01
N ILE A 248 -11.33 4.32 3.81
CA ILE A 248 -11.08 5.20 2.67
C ILE A 248 -10.23 4.40 1.69
N TYR A 249 -10.77 4.10 0.51
CA TYR A 249 -10.04 3.41 -0.54
C TYR A 249 -9.52 4.43 -1.57
N LEU A 250 -8.23 4.75 -1.46
CA LEU A 250 -7.53 5.69 -2.33
C LEU A 250 -6.92 4.96 -3.52
N THR A 251 -7.43 5.28 -4.70
CA THR A 251 -6.91 4.78 -5.98
C THR A 251 -6.03 5.82 -6.66
N ARG A 252 -5.23 5.36 -7.61
CA ARG A 252 -4.41 6.21 -8.48
C ARG A 252 -4.38 5.60 -9.87
N ASN A 253 -4.27 6.43 -10.90
CA ASN A 253 -4.00 5.98 -12.26
C ASN A 253 -2.86 4.93 -12.24
N PRO A 254 -3.12 3.68 -12.69
CA PRO A 254 -2.15 2.60 -12.62
C PRO A 254 -0.88 2.92 -13.43
N LEU A 255 -0.99 3.61 -14.57
CA LEU A 255 0.17 4.02 -15.35
C LEU A 255 1.08 4.96 -14.54
N ASP A 256 0.51 5.98 -13.91
CA ASP A 256 1.25 6.90 -13.04
C ASP A 256 1.89 6.23 -11.84
N ARG A 257 1.15 5.30 -11.23
CA ARG A 257 1.69 4.51 -10.12
C ARG A 257 2.88 3.67 -10.58
N LYS A 258 2.83 3.06 -11.76
CA LYS A 258 3.96 2.32 -12.35
C LYS A 258 5.16 3.25 -12.57
N ILE A 259 4.94 4.43 -13.16
CA ILE A 259 5.98 5.44 -13.37
C ILE A 259 6.60 5.87 -12.03
N SER A 260 5.76 6.15 -11.02
CA SER A 260 6.24 6.57 -9.70
C SER A 260 7.04 5.47 -9.00
N ASN A 261 6.61 4.21 -9.10
CA ASN A 261 7.36 3.06 -8.57
C ASN A 261 8.73 2.91 -9.24
N MET A 262 8.79 2.97 -10.57
CA MET A 262 10.05 2.84 -11.31
C MET A 262 11.02 3.98 -10.98
N ARG A 263 10.51 5.21 -10.85
CA ARG A 263 11.31 6.35 -10.40
C ARG A 263 11.84 6.19 -8.99
N HIS A 264 11.03 5.65 -8.09
CA HIS A 264 11.42 5.41 -6.71
C HIS A 264 12.56 4.39 -6.62
N GLU A 265 12.45 3.28 -7.35
CA GLU A 265 13.51 2.27 -7.40
C GLU A 265 14.78 2.80 -8.07
N LEU A 266 14.65 3.53 -9.17
CA LEU A 266 15.79 4.20 -9.80
C LEU A 266 16.45 5.22 -8.86
N GLY A 267 15.64 5.98 -8.11
CA GLY A 267 16.11 6.91 -7.09
C GLY A 267 16.97 6.22 -6.03
N LYS A 268 16.54 5.05 -5.51
CA LYS A 268 17.34 4.25 -4.57
C LYS A 268 18.64 3.73 -5.17
N GLN A 269 18.64 3.40 -6.46
CA GLN A 269 19.85 2.93 -7.15
C GLN A 269 20.88 4.04 -7.32
N ILE A 270 20.44 5.25 -7.71
CA ILE A 270 21.32 6.40 -7.92
C ILE A 270 21.77 6.98 -6.58
N GLN A 271 20.87 7.05 -5.59
CA GLN A 271 21.11 7.64 -4.28
C GLN A 271 20.41 6.83 -3.19
N LYS A 272 21.16 5.89 -2.58
CA LYS A 272 20.63 5.01 -1.51
C LYS A 272 20.01 5.79 -0.34
N ASP A 273 20.55 6.98 -0.03
CA ASP A 273 20.10 7.81 1.10
C ASP A 273 19.12 8.91 0.67
N LEU A 274 18.42 8.76 -0.46
CA LEU A 274 17.36 9.70 -0.84
C LEU A 274 16.07 9.29 -0.11
N PRO A 275 15.53 10.13 0.81
CA PRO A 275 14.28 9.81 1.49
C PRO A 275 13.12 9.67 0.50
N ALA A 276 12.08 8.94 0.87
CA ALA A 276 10.91 8.73 0.01
C ALA A 276 10.08 10.01 -0.23
N HIS A 277 10.19 10.98 0.69
CA HIS A 277 9.47 12.24 0.70
C HIS A 277 10.39 13.38 1.17
N CYS A 278 10.17 14.58 0.65
CA CYS A 278 10.81 15.80 1.13
C CYS A 278 9.85 16.60 2.02
N LYS A 279 10.39 17.32 3.00
CA LYS A 279 9.62 18.39 3.67
C LYS A 279 9.40 19.54 2.69
N VAL A 280 8.33 20.32 2.86
CA VAL A 280 7.98 21.47 1.99
C VAL A 280 9.17 22.41 1.76
N ASN A 281 9.92 22.70 2.83
CA ASN A 281 11.04 23.64 2.83
C ASN A 281 12.41 22.99 2.57
N ASP A 282 12.47 21.68 2.29
CA ASP A 282 13.73 20.98 2.04
C ASP A 282 14.14 21.11 0.56
N VAL A 283 14.81 22.22 0.24
CA VAL A 283 15.26 22.55 -1.11
C VAL A 283 16.27 21.53 -1.65
N GLU A 284 17.16 21.03 -0.79
CA GLU A 284 18.19 20.08 -1.21
C GLU A 284 17.59 18.71 -1.53
N CYS A 285 16.68 18.21 -0.70
CA CYS A 285 15.93 17.01 -1.01
C CYS A 285 15.18 17.14 -2.35
N LYS A 286 14.48 18.26 -2.57
CA LYS A 286 13.76 18.51 -3.84
C LYS A 286 14.71 18.52 -5.04
N LYS A 287 15.88 19.14 -4.91
CA LYS A 287 16.92 19.16 -5.95
C LYS A 287 17.44 17.76 -6.25
N ARG A 288 17.72 16.95 -5.22
CA ARG A 288 18.16 15.56 -5.38
C ARG A 288 17.11 14.68 -6.07
N HIS A 289 15.84 14.81 -5.70
CA HIS A 289 14.75 14.14 -6.41
C HIS A 289 14.61 14.60 -7.86
N SER A 290 14.78 15.90 -8.12
CA SER A 290 14.72 16.46 -9.48
C SER A 290 15.86 15.92 -10.35
N ALA A 291 17.06 15.80 -9.79
CA ALA A 291 18.21 15.20 -10.47
C ALA A 291 17.97 13.71 -10.79
N ALA A 292 17.48 12.93 -9.81
CA ALA A 292 17.13 11.53 -10.03
C ALA A 292 15.99 11.36 -11.05
N ALA A 293 15.01 12.26 -11.06
CA ALA A 293 13.92 12.29 -12.02
C ALA A 293 14.39 12.59 -13.46
N GLY A 294 15.52 13.28 -13.62
CA GLY A 294 16.08 13.65 -14.92
C GLY A 294 16.56 12.47 -15.76
N VAL A 295 16.77 11.29 -15.15
CA VAL A 295 17.16 10.07 -15.86
C VAL A 295 15.99 9.49 -16.68
N GLY A 296 14.75 9.83 -16.30
CA GLY A 296 13.55 9.26 -16.90
C GLY A 296 13.37 7.77 -16.58
N VAL A 297 12.24 7.21 -17.00
CA VAL A 297 11.96 5.77 -16.89
C VAL A 297 11.48 5.23 -18.23
N THR A 298 11.88 4.00 -18.56
CA THR A 298 11.40 3.30 -19.76
C THR A 298 10.29 2.35 -19.34
N LEU A 299 9.08 2.54 -19.86
CA LEU A 299 7.96 1.62 -19.60
C LEU A 299 7.94 0.46 -20.60
N PRO A 300 7.36 -0.71 -20.26
CA PRO A 300 7.00 -1.69 -21.27
C PRO A 300 6.01 -1.08 -22.28
N THR A 301 5.93 -1.67 -23.47
CA THR A 301 4.97 -1.30 -24.53
C THR A 301 4.30 -2.56 -25.08
N GLY A 302 3.32 -2.41 -25.98
CA GLY A 302 2.60 -3.52 -26.59
C GLY A 302 1.81 -4.38 -25.58
N GLU A 303 1.87 -5.70 -25.78
CA GLU A 303 1.13 -6.67 -24.97
C GLU A 303 1.54 -6.64 -23.49
N ALA A 304 2.82 -6.46 -23.19
CA ALA A 304 3.32 -6.46 -21.81
C ALA A 304 2.71 -5.31 -20.98
N LEU A 305 2.62 -4.10 -21.54
CA LEU A 305 1.98 -2.97 -20.85
C LEU A 305 0.47 -3.19 -20.70
N SER A 306 -0.18 -3.63 -21.77
CA SER A 306 -1.64 -3.86 -21.79
C SER A 306 -2.05 -4.95 -20.79
N HIS A 307 -1.31 -6.06 -20.74
CA HIS A 307 -1.51 -7.13 -19.77
C HIS A 307 -1.37 -6.60 -18.33
N TRP A 308 -0.33 -5.82 -18.07
CA TRP A 308 -0.10 -5.24 -16.74
C TRP A 308 -1.23 -4.30 -16.31
N LEU A 309 -1.71 -3.42 -17.21
CA LEU A 309 -2.82 -2.50 -16.93
C LEU A 309 -4.14 -3.24 -16.70
N ASN A 310 -4.40 -4.30 -17.46
CA ASN A 310 -5.55 -5.16 -17.24
C ASN A 310 -5.49 -5.82 -15.85
N VAL A 311 -4.35 -6.40 -15.46
CA VAL A 311 -4.18 -6.97 -14.11
C VAL A 311 -4.37 -5.91 -13.03
N ALA A 312 -3.78 -4.72 -13.18
CA ALA A 312 -3.91 -3.63 -12.22
C ALA A 312 -5.37 -3.18 -12.05
N THR A 313 -6.11 -3.05 -13.16
CA THR A 313 -7.52 -2.64 -13.17
C THR A 313 -8.43 -3.72 -12.54
N ARG A 314 -8.21 -4.99 -12.87
CA ARG A 314 -8.94 -6.11 -12.24
C ARG A 314 -8.69 -6.17 -10.74
N ASN A 315 -7.45 -5.96 -10.31
CA ASN A 315 -7.12 -5.94 -8.89
C ASN A 315 -7.83 -4.78 -8.15
N ASP A 316 -7.89 -3.59 -8.75
CA ASP A 316 -8.63 -2.46 -8.20
C ASP A 316 -10.14 -2.74 -8.07
N ALA A 317 -10.73 -3.31 -9.12
CA ALA A 317 -12.14 -3.73 -9.10
C ALA A 317 -12.40 -4.80 -8.03
N LYS A 318 -11.46 -5.74 -7.86
CA LYS A 318 -11.54 -6.80 -6.85
C LYS A 318 -11.52 -6.25 -5.42
N VAL A 319 -10.66 -5.27 -5.12
CA VAL A 319 -10.65 -4.60 -3.79
C VAL A 319 -12.03 -4.00 -3.49
N GLY A 320 -12.61 -3.28 -4.46
CA GLY A 320 -13.94 -2.69 -4.30
C GLY A 320 -15.05 -3.74 -4.12
N ALA A 321 -14.95 -4.89 -4.78
CA ALA A 321 -15.89 -5.99 -4.60
C ALA A 321 -15.80 -6.61 -3.20
N ILE A 322 -14.58 -6.90 -2.72
CA ILE A 322 -14.35 -7.46 -1.39
C ILE A 322 -14.84 -6.51 -0.29
N LEU A 323 -14.58 -5.20 -0.42
CA LEU A 323 -15.07 -4.21 0.55
C LEU A 323 -16.60 -4.18 0.65
N ARG A 324 -17.30 -4.27 -0.49
CA ARG A 324 -18.77 -4.37 -0.51
C ARG A 324 -19.28 -5.67 0.10
N GLU A 325 -18.68 -6.80 -0.28
CA GLU A 325 -19.07 -8.13 0.20
C GLU A 325 -18.86 -8.25 1.72
N ALA A 326 -17.79 -7.67 2.24
CA ALA A 326 -17.50 -7.63 3.67
C ALA A 326 -18.43 -6.68 4.46
N GLY A 327 -19.36 -5.97 3.81
CA GLY A 327 -20.30 -5.06 4.47
C GLY A 327 -19.64 -3.84 5.13
N VAL A 328 -18.43 -3.49 4.69
CA VAL A 328 -17.66 -2.38 5.26
C VAL A 328 -18.20 -1.05 4.73
N ASP A 329 -18.39 -0.08 5.63
CA ASP A 329 -18.64 1.30 5.23
C ASP A 329 -17.35 1.86 4.60
N TYR A 330 -17.35 2.10 3.29
CA TYR A 330 -16.19 2.67 2.61
C TYR A 330 -16.53 3.78 1.62
N VAL A 331 -15.56 4.66 1.36
CA VAL A 331 -15.58 5.63 0.27
C VAL A 331 -14.40 5.40 -0.66
N LYS A 332 -14.67 5.34 -1.96
CA LYS A 332 -13.61 5.28 -3.00
C LYS A 332 -13.31 6.70 -3.47
N VAL A 333 -12.04 7.07 -3.44
CA VAL A 333 -11.52 8.35 -3.93
C VAL A 333 -10.30 8.15 -4.82
N SER A 334 -10.03 9.09 -5.72
CA SER A 334 -8.87 9.03 -6.61
C SER A 334 -7.83 10.11 -6.29
N TYR A 335 -6.56 9.75 -6.44
CA TYR A 335 -5.43 10.65 -6.26
C TYR A 335 -5.55 11.87 -7.18
N GLU A 336 -5.93 11.65 -8.44
CA GLU A 336 -6.04 12.68 -9.46
C GLU A 336 -7.08 13.74 -9.03
N GLN A 337 -8.24 13.31 -8.54
CA GLN A 337 -9.26 14.24 -8.05
C GLN A 337 -8.88 14.91 -6.71
N LEU A 338 -8.05 14.28 -5.88
CA LEU A 338 -7.58 14.89 -4.63
C LEU A 338 -6.48 15.94 -4.83
N TYR A 339 -5.61 15.77 -5.83
CA TYR A 339 -4.38 16.56 -5.93
C TYR A 339 -4.28 17.39 -7.21
N ASN A 340 -4.95 16.98 -8.29
CA ASN A 340 -4.86 17.63 -9.60
C ASN A 340 -6.14 18.41 -9.95
N ALA A 341 -7.24 18.24 -9.21
CA ALA A 341 -8.45 19.01 -9.42
C ALA A 341 -8.28 20.47 -8.96
N ASP A 342 -9.06 21.37 -9.58
CA ASP A 342 -9.11 22.80 -9.24
C ASP A 342 -10.08 23.11 -8.08
N ASN A 343 -10.69 22.09 -7.48
CA ASN A 343 -11.63 22.22 -6.37
C ASN A 343 -11.32 21.20 -5.26
N ALA A 344 -12.03 21.29 -4.13
CA ALA A 344 -11.87 20.39 -2.99
C ALA A 344 -13.02 19.35 -2.87
N ASP A 345 -13.76 19.06 -3.94
CA ASP A 345 -14.97 18.22 -3.87
C ASP A 345 -14.64 16.78 -3.44
N GLU A 346 -13.55 16.21 -3.97
CA GLU A 346 -13.13 14.86 -3.61
C GLU A 346 -12.66 14.78 -2.14
N TRP A 347 -12.13 15.88 -1.59
CA TRP A 347 -11.82 15.99 -0.15
C TRP A 347 -13.09 16.10 0.69
N MET A 348 -14.02 16.99 0.30
CA MET A 348 -15.31 17.15 0.99
C MET A 348 -16.12 15.84 0.99
N LYS A 349 -16.03 15.04 -0.06
CA LYS A 349 -16.62 13.69 -0.12
C LYS A 349 -16.08 12.79 1.00
N ILE A 350 -14.78 12.84 1.31
CA ILE A 350 -14.20 12.11 2.45
C ILE A 350 -14.75 12.65 3.77
N PHE A 351 -14.74 13.97 3.98
CA PHE A 351 -15.20 14.57 5.24
C PHE A 351 -16.69 14.33 5.51
N ARG A 352 -17.55 14.40 4.49
CA ARG A 352 -18.97 14.03 4.59
C ARG A 352 -19.16 12.57 4.92
N PHE A 353 -18.36 11.69 4.33
CA PHE A 353 -18.40 10.25 4.62
C PHE A 353 -17.98 9.95 6.08
N LEU A 354 -16.93 10.62 6.56
CA LEU A 354 -16.45 10.46 7.93
C LEU A 354 -17.32 11.19 8.96
N ARG A 355 -18.05 12.23 8.55
CA ARG A 355 -18.79 13.15 9.43
C ARG A 355 -17.91 13.87 10.45
N VAL A 356 -16.69 14.22 10.05
CA VAL A 356 -15.72 15.01 10.83
C VAL A 356 -14.87 15.85 9.88
N GLY A 357 -14.46 17.03 10.33
CA GLY A 357 -13.73 18.02 9.50
C GLY A 357 -14.66 18.89 8.64
N PRO A 358 -14.10 19.67 7.69
CA PRO A 358 -14.85 20.61 6.86
C PRO A 358 -15.65 19.88 5.78
N MET A 359 -16.98 19.81 5.96
CA MET A 359 -17.90 19.14 5.03
C MET A 359 -18.44 20.05 3.92
N GLU A 360 -18.28 21.35 4.08
CA GLU A 360 -18.74 22.43 3.20
C GLU A 360 -17.68 23.54 3.17
N ASP A 361 -17.71 24.36 2.12
CA ASP A 361 -16.85 25.55 1.93
C ASP A 361 -15.33 25.33 2.04
N LEU A 362 -14.86 24.08 1.94
CA LEU A 362 -13.44 23.76 1.87
C LEU A 362 -12.88 24.18 0.50
N THR A 363 -11.80 24.96 0.49
CA THR A 363 -11.10 25.32 -0.74
C THR A 363 -9.86 24.45 -0.96
N VAL A 364 -9.37 24.39 -2.21
CA VAL A 364 -8.12 23.66 -2.51
C VAL A 364 -6.90 24.33 -1.84
N ASP A 365 -6.98 25.64 -1.58
CA ASP A 365 -5.91 26.37 -0.89
C ASP A 365 -5.85 26.01 0.59
N ASP A 366 -7.00 25.82 1.24
CA ASP A 366 -7.07 25.30 2.62
C ASP A 366 -6.43 23.91 2.70
N VAL A 367 -6.75 23.03 1.75
CA VAL A 367 -6.14 21.69 1.64
C VAL A 367 -4.63 21.79 1.48
N ARG A 368 -4.15 22.60 0.53
CA ARG A 368 -2.72 22.77 0.24
C ARG A 368 -1.96 23.38 1.42
N ALA A 369 -2.59 24.27 2.18
CA ALA A 369 -2.00 24.84 3.39
C ALA A 369 -1.69 23.78 4.47
N THR A 370 -2.35 22.62 4.41
CA THR A 370 -2.07 21.52 5.35
C THR A 370 -0.91 20.61 4.92
N PHE A 371 -0.41 20.73 3.69
CA PHE A 371 0.64 19.85 3.18
C PHE A 371 1.94 20.05 3.96
N ASN A 372 2.44 18.98 4.56
CA ASN A 372 3.74 18.95 5.24
C ASN A 372 4.84 18.22 4.43
N LEU A 373 4.48 17.67 3.27
CA LEU A 373 5.38 17.03 2.32
C LEU A 373 5.39 17.81 1.00
N ALA A 374 6.56 17.99 0.42
CA ALA A 374 6.69 18.58 -0.90
C ALA A 374 6.34 17.56 -2.00
N SER A 375 5.70 18.03 -3.06
CA SER A 375 5.69 17.27 -4.31
C SER A 375 7.11 17.16 -4.85
N THR A 376 7.54 15.93 -5.11
CA THR A 376 8.81 15.61 -5.79
C THR A 376 8.61 15.29 -7.28
N HIS A 377 7.39 15.49 -7.77
CA HIS A 377 6.99 15.27 -9.16
C HIS A 377 6.46 16.59 -9.74
N SER A 378 7.24 17.23 -10.62
CA SER A 378 6.87 18.48 -11.29
C SER A 378 6.88 18.39 -12.82
N LYS A 379 7.36 17.27 -13.38
CA LYS A 379 7.50 17.07 -14.82
C LYS A 379 6.32 16.28 -15.37
N GLY A 380 5.89 16.63 -16.58
CA GLY A 380 4.89 15.88 -17.33
C GLY A 380 5.33 14.44 -17.64
N ARG A 381 4.37 13.58 -18.02
CA ARG A 381 4.66 12.19 -18.40
C ARG A 381 5.62 12.09 -19.58
N ASN A 382 5.46 12.95 -20.58
CA ASN A 382 6.31 13.02 -21.77
C ASN A 382 7.79 13.33 -21.46
N GLU A 383 8.06 14.08 -20.38
CA GLU A 383 9.42 14.36 -19.90
C GLU A 383 9.96 13.26 -18.98
N THR A 384 9.06 12.52 -18.33
CA THR A 384 9.41 11.51 -17.34
C THR A 384 9.62 10.13 -17.97
N VAL A 385 8.87 9.81 -19.02
CA VAL A 385 8.89 8.49 -19.69
C VAL A 385 9.71 8.60 -20.97
N THR A 386 10.88 7.96 -21.00
CA THR A 386 11.84 8.07 -22.12
C THR A 386 11.29 7.55 -23.44
N ASN A 387 10.37 6.59 -23.38
CA ASN A 387 9.68 6.00 -24.54
C ASN A 387 8.18 6.35 -24.59
N PHE A 388 7.80 7.57 -24.17
CA PHE A 388 6.39 7.98 -24.05
C PHE A 388 5.58 7.77 -25.34
N ILE A 389 6.14 8.07 -26.51
CA ILE A 389 5.47 7.86 -27.81
C ILE A 389 5.08 6.39 -28.00
N GLY A 390 5.94 5.45 -27.59
CA GLY A 390 5.63 4.02 -27.66
C GLY A 390 4.53 3.60 -26.69
N VAL A 391 4.50 4.21 -25.50
CA VAL A 391 3.42 4.01 -24.52
C VAL A 391 2.10 4.58 -25.04
N GLU A 392 2.10 5.80 -25.56
CA GLU A 392 0.94 6.45 -26.16
C GLU A 392 0.37 5.60 -27.31
N ASN A 393 1.22 5.20 -28.27
CA ASN A 393 0.81 4.33 -29.38
C ASN A 393 0.28 2.97 -28.92
N THR A 394 0.74 2.45 -27.78
CA THR A 394 0.23 1.19 -27.22
C THR A 394 -1.18 1.35 -26.67
N LEU A 395 -1.49 2.49 -26.04
CA LEU A 395 -2.74 2.68 -25.30
C LEU A 395 -3.83 3.40 -26.09
N LYS A 396 -3.47 4.21 -27.08
CA LYS A 396 -4.41 4.97 -27.91
C LYS A 396 -5.33 4.03 -28.71
N GLY A 397 -6.63 4.29 -28.67
CA GLY A 397 -7.66 3.45 -29.28
C GLY A 397 -7.96 2.16 -28.52
N THR A 398 -7.42 1.97 -27.32
CA THR A 398 -7.74 0.85 -26.42
C THR A 398 -8.60 1.31 -25.25
N GLU A 399 -9.13 0.36 -24.46
CA GLU A 399 -9.84 0.66 -23.21
C GLU A 399 -8.97 1.38 -22.17
N PHE A 400 -7.63 1.33 -22.32
CA PHE A 400 -6.67 1.96 -21.41
C PHE A 400 -6.22 3.36 -21.84
N GLU A 401 -6.75 3.91 -22.95
CA GLU A 401 -6.40 5.24 -23.44
C GLU A 401 -6.60 6.32 -22.37
N HIS A 402 -7.62 6.19 -21.54
CA HIS A 402 -7.90 7.12 -20.45
C HIS A 402 -6.78 7.25 -19.42
N PHE A 403 -5.88 6.25 -19.30
CA PHE A 403 -4.71 6.34 -18.43
C PHE A 403 -3.59 7.25 -18.97
N LEU A 404 -3.67 7.69 -20.23
CA LEU A 404 -2.76 8.67 -20.81
C LEU A 404 -3.02 10.10 -20.34
N TYR A 405 -4.19 10.35 -19.74
CA TYR A 405 -4.64 11.67 -19.28
C TYR A 405 -4.71 11.74 -17.75
N ASP A 406 -4.79 12.95 -17.21
CA ASP A 406 -4.89 13.23 -15.78
C ASP A 406 -6.34 13.39 -15.33
#